data_AF-A0A925Z3U1-F1
#
_entry.id   AF-A0A925Z3U1-F1
#
_cell.length_a   1.000
_cell.length_b   1.000
_cell.length_c   1.000
_cell.angle_alpha   90.00
_cell.angle_beta   90.00
_cell.angle_gamma   90.00
#
_symmetry.space_group_name_H-M   'P 1'
#
loop_
_entity.id
_entity.type
_entity.pdbx_description
1 polymer ?
#
loop_
_entity_poly.entity_id
_entity_poly.type
_entity_poly.pdbx_seq_one_letter_code
_entity_poly.pdbx_strand_id
1 'polypeptide(L)'
;MTISTNISRRGFVAGVAATAAFTFGFRIPFADAAAPMPEEVNAWVVVKPDDTVVIRIARSEMGQGTLTGLAQLVAEELECDWAKVTTEYPTPATNLARNRVWQSYSTGGSRGIRESHEYVRKGGAMAREMLIQAAANEWKVAPAECKAANSVITHSASGRKTTFGKVASAASKLQAPADVKLKDPKDWKIAGKPLKRLDTAEKLNGKQIYGTDLKLPRMLNAAIKDCPVFGGKLASFDDAKIKIMPGVKGVVRVGESAVAVVADNWWQAKTALDALPIVWDNGPNASVSNASIAEFLKEGLTAEKVSVGNTVGDAKAAIAAAPKKIEAVYGYPYQNHATMEPMNATALWTETRCEVWCPTQNGEAALASCSEAAGLPQTECDVYKINLGGGFGRRGAFHDYVRQAVEIAKQFPGKPVKLIWSREEDMLHGAYHPVTICKMSAGLDEKGDITGLHVRISGQSILAAVAPQRMTNGVDMVTFQTLVPSGEHAISYTFPNLLVDHAVRNPHVPPGFWRGVNANQNTIYMECFMDELAHAVGQDPLEFRRKLLAKHPKNLAVLNAVAERSGWGKPAAAGVHRGLAHCTAFGSHTAACAEVSVTDGKLKVHRIIAATDCGYAVNPQ
;
A
#
# COMPACT_ATOMS: atom_id res chain seq x y z
N MET A 1 46.29 15.35 -20.78
CA MET A 1 46.75 14.16 -21.54
C MET A 1 45.94 12.97 -21.08
N THR A 2 44.96 12.60 -21.89
CA THR A 2 44.06 11.47 -21.65
C THR A 2 44.69 10.26 -22.33
N ILE A 3 45.11 9.24 -21.57
CA ILE A 3 45.57 7.98 -22.14
C ILE A 3 44.34 7.09 -22.31
N SER A 4 43.96 6.86 -23.56
CA SER A 4 42.95 5.90 -23.96
C SER A 4 43.67 4.61 -24.38
N THR A 5 43.43 3.49 -23.68
CA THR A 5 43.92 2.17 -24.09
C THR A 5 42.83 1.43 -24.87
N ASN A 6 43.07 1.25 -26.16
CA ASN A 6 42.17 0.60 -27.10
C ASN A 6 42.67 -0.85 -27.32
N ILE A 7 42.04 -1.84 -26.68
CA ILE A 7 42.38 -3.26 -26.89
C ILE A 7 41.46 -3.82 -27.98
N SER A 8 42.05 -4.21 -29.12
CA SER A 8 41.30 -4.79 -30.24
C SER A 8 41.07 -6.30 -30.07
N ARG A 9 39.93 -6.80 -30.60
CA ARG A 9 39.53 -8.23 -30.59
C ARG A 9 40.57 -9.18 -31.20
N ARG A 10 41.52 -8.68 -31.99
CA ARG A 10 42.58 -9.49 -32.63
C ARG A 10 43.78 -9.72 -31.71
N GLY A 11 44.00 -8.86 -30.70
CA GLY A 11 45.04 -9.04 -29.68
C GLY A 11 44.70 -10.09 -28.61
N PHE A 12 43.40 -10.31 -28.35
CA PHE A 12 42.93 -11.31 -27.38
C PHE A 12 43.06 -12.76 -27.90
N VAL A 13 42.97 -12.96 -29.22
CA VAL A 13 42.95 -14.30 -29.84
C VAL A 13 44.35 -14.87 -30.08
N ALA A 14 45.39 -14.04 -30.10
CA ALA A 14 46.78 -14.49 -30.28
C ALA A 14 47.45 -15.06 -29.02
N GLY A 15 46.81 -14.94 -27.84
CA GLY A 15 47.39 -15.35 -26.55
C GLY A 15 47.05 -16.76 -26.05
N VAL A 16 46.26 -17.56 -26.78
CA VAL A 16 45.65 -18.81 -26.24
C VAL A 16 46.22 -20.10 -26.86
N ALA A 17 47.23 -20.02 -27.73
CA ALA A 17 47.79 -21.21 -28.36
C ALA A 17 49.10 -21.70 -27.70
N ALA A 18 49.02 -22.20 -26.45
CA ALA A 18 49.95 -23.20 -25.91
C ALA A 18 49.45 -23.77 -24.57
N THR A 19 49.55 -25.10 -24.42
CA THR A 19 49.45 -25.93 -23.20
C THR A 19 48.07 -26.24 -22.58
N ALA A 20 47.55 -27.41 -23.00
CA ALA A 20 47.03 -28.55 -22.21
C ALA A 20 46.22 -28.33 -20.90
N ALA A 21 44.97 -28.80 -20.96
CA ALA A 21 44.17 -29.41 -19.89
C ALA A 21 44.16 -28.73 -18.50
N PHE A 22 43.30 -27.70 -18.36
CA PHE A 22 42.66 -27.36 -17.09
C PHE A 22 41.19 -27.03 -17.36
N THR A 23 40.27 -27.86 -16.85
CA THR A 23 38.83 -27.60 -16.83
C THR A 23 38.54 -26.43 -15.89
N PHE A 24 38.53 -25.20 -16.43
CA PHE A 24 37.90 -24.07 -15.77
C PHE A 24 36.39 -24.15 -15.98
N GLY A 25 35.68 -24.67 -14.98
CA GLY A 25 34.28 -24.35 -14.79
C GLY A 25 34.16 -22.84 -14.61
N PHE A 26 33.56 -22.16 -15.58
CA PHE A 26 33.25 -20.73 -15.47
C PHE A 26 32.17 -20.56 -14.38
N ARG A 27 32.62 -20.25 -13.17
CA ARG A 27 31.81 -19.61 -12.15
C ARG A 27 31.58 -18.18 -12.64
N ILE A 28 30.37 -17.86 -13.10
CA ILE A 28 29.98 -16.46 -13.32
C ILE A 28 29.79 -15.83 -11.94
N PRO A 29 30.61 -14.83 -11.55
CA PRO A 29 30.46 -14.18 -10.27
C PRO A 29 29.32 -13.16 -10.39
N PHE A 30 28.16 -13.44 -9.81
CA PHE A 30 27.32 -12.37 -9.29
C PHE A 30 27.75 -12.11 -7.84
N ALA A 31 28.95 -11.58 -7.74
CA ALA A 31 29.37 -10.70 -6.69
C ALA A 31 30.29 -9.74 -7.44
N ASP A 32 29.85 -8.50 -7.63
CA ASP A 32 30.84 -7.43 -7.65
C ASP A 32 31.79 -7.71 -6.47
N ALA A 33 33.10 -7.64 -6.71
CA ALA A 33 34.07 -7.67 -5.63
C ALA A 33 33.49 -6.79 -4.53
N ALA A 34 33.14 -7.37 -3.37
CA ALA A 34 32.26 -6.71 -2.41
C ALA A 34 32.80 -5.30 -2.22
N ALA A 35 32.11 -4.31 -2.79
CA ALA A 35 32.39 -2.92 -2.44
C ALA A 35 32.35 -2.94 -0.91
N PRO A 36 33.37 -2.42 -0.20
CA PRO A 36 33.40 -2.48 1.24
C PRO A 36 32.01 -2.08 1.72
N MET A 37 31.34 -3.02 2.41
CA MET A 37 29.98 -2.84 2.89
C MET A 37 29.90 -1.42 3.44
N PRO A 38 29.05 -0.53 2.89
CA PRO A 38 28.94 0.82 3.40
C PRO A 38 28.77 0.72 4.91
N GLU A 39 29.66 1.37 5.66
CA GLU A 39 29.72 1.15 7.10
C GLU A 39 28.41 1.63 7.73
N GLU A 40 27.61 0.65 8.11
CA GLU A 40 26.31 0.83 8.71
C GLU A 40 26.51 1.47 10.09
N VAL A 41 26.10 2.73 10.28
CA VAL A 41 26.13 3.34 11.61
C VAL A 41 25.16 2.60 12.51
N ASN A 42 23.95 2.35 12.01
CA ASN A 42 23.00 1.39 12.61
C ASN A 42 22.03 0.87 11.54
N ALA A 43 21.09 0.00 11.92
CA ALA A 43 20.15 -0.63 10.98
C ALA A 43 19.40 0.35 10.08
N TRP A 44 19.17 1.60 10.51
CA TRP A 44 18.41 2.60 9.75
C TRP A 44 19.30 3.56 8.95
N VAL A 45 20.51 3.83 9.40
CA VAL A 45 21.38 4.89 8.87
C VAL A 45 22.72 4.33 8.41
N VAL A 46 23.00 4.54 7.13
CA VAL A 46 24.32 4.32 6.53
C VAL A 46 24.88 5.67 6.13
N VAL A 47 26.13 5.95 6.47
CA VAL A 47 26.82 7.17 6.05
C VAL A 47 28.03 6.78 5.21
N LYS A 48 28.07 7.26 3.97
CA LYS A 48 29.19 7.01 3.05
C LYS A 48 30.37 7.95 3.34
N PRO A 49 31.59 7.61 2.89
CA PRO A 49 32.77 8.48 3.05
C PRO A 49 32.63 9.88 2.42
N ASP A 50 31.72 10.05 1.44
CA ASP A 50 31.40 11.34 0.80
C ASP A 50 30.29 12.13 1.54
N ASP A 51 29.96 11.73 2.77
CA ASP A 51 28.86 12.24 3.60
C ASP A 51 27.44 11.97 3.08
N THR A 52 27.26 11.17 2.02
CA THR A 52 25.92 10.73 1.61
C THR A 52 25.28 9.91 2.73
N VAL A 53 24.06 10.29 3.13
CA VAL A 53 23.30 9.59 4.17
C VAL A 53 22.22 8.75 3.49
N VAL A 54 22.35 7.42 3.57
CA VAL A 54 21.34 6.48 3.07
C VAL A 54 20.45 6.06 4.24
N ILE A 55 19.15 6.29 4.10
CA ILE A 55 18.14 5.92 5.10
C ILE A 55 17.37 4.69 4.63
N ARG A 56 17.38 3.63 5.44
CA ARG A 56 16.66 2.39 5.15
C ARG A 56 15.21 2.47 5.61
N ILE A 57 14.28 2.20 4.69
CA ILE A 57 12.84 2.35 4.94
C ILE A 57 12.09 1.08 4.57
N ALA A 58 11.46 0.41 5.54
CA ALA A 58 10.70 -0.81 5.25
C ALA A 58 9.33 -0.59 4.58
N ARG A 59 8.71 0.59 4.72
CA ARG A 59 7.40 0.89 4.12
C ARG A 59 7.53 1.19 2.61
N SER A 60 6.59 0.73 1.80
CA SER A 60 6.59 0.92 0.34
C SER A 60 6.07 2.30 -0.07
N GLU A 61 6.64 2.87 -1.12
CA GLU A 61 6.20 4.14 -1.71
C GLU A 61 5.27 3.90 -2.89
N MET A 62 4.12 4.58 -2.92
CA MET A 62 3.06 4.40 -3.93
C MET A 62 2.45 5.72 -4.40
N GLY A 63 3.12 6.84 -4.12
CA GLY A 63 2.63 8.19 -4.37
C GLY A 63 2.22 8.94 -3.09
N GLN A 64 2.09 8.26 -1.95
CA GLN A 64 1.64 8.89 -0.70
C GLN A 64 2.74 9.63 0.10
N GLY A 65 4.02 9.50 -0.27
CA GLY A 65 5.12 10.26 0.35
C GLY A 65 5.61 9.70 1.68
N THR A 66 5.25 8.46 2.00
CA THR A 66 5.72 7.79 3.22
C THR A 66 7.24 7.65 3.22
N LEU A 67 7.86 7.34 2.08
CA LEU A 67 9.31 7.19 1.99
C LEU A 67 10.02 8.51 2.33
N THR A 68 9.60 9.61 1.71
CA THR A 68 10.19 10.93 2.01
C THR A 68 9.91 11.35 3.45
N GLY A 69 8.68 11.19 3.94
CA GLY A 69 8.33 11.58 5.31
C GLY A 69 9.09 10.80 6.38
N LEU A 70 9.29 9.48 6.20
CA LEU A 70 10.10 8.70 7.13
C LEU A 70 11.58 9.08 7.06
N ALA A 71 12.13 9.34 5.87
CA ALA A 71 13.49 9.85 5.73
C ALA A 71 13.67 11.20 6.42
N GLN A 72 12.69 12.10 6.29
CA GLN A 72 12.70 13.43 6.91
C GLN A 72 12.70 13.34 8.44
N LEU A 73 11.97 12.39 9.03
CA LEU A 73 11.98 12.16 10.47
C LEU A 73 13.32 11.59 10.98
N VAL A 74 13.95 10.69 10.23
CA VAL A 74 15.29 10.18 10.57
C VAL A 74 16.32 11.30 10.46
N ALA A 75 16.29 12.08 9.37
CA ALA A 75 17.19 13.18 9.12
C ALA A 75 17.05 14.31 10.18
N GLU A 76 15.80 14.60 10.60
CA GLU A 76 15.51 15.53 11.68
C GLU A 76 16.24 15.12 12.96
N GLU A 77 16.11 13.86 13.39
CA GLU A 77 16.79 13.38 14.59
C GLU A 77 18.31 13.26 14.39
N LEU A 78 18.76 12.87 13.20
CA LEU A 78 20.18 12.68 12.90
C LEU A 78 20.96 14.00 12.85
N GLU A 79 20.30 15.15 12.65
CA GLU A 79 20.92 16.44 12.36
C GLU A 79 21.79 16.40 11.09
N CYS A 80 21.36 15.64 10.06
CA CYS A 80 22.04 15.56 8.78
C CYS A 80 21.55 16.62 7.78
N ASP A 81 22.40 16.93 6.81
CA ASP A 81 22.05 17.75 5.65
C ASP A 81 21.09 16.99 4.71
N TRP A 82 19.85 17.49 4.59
CA TRP A 82 18.81 16.92 3.73
C TRP A 82 19.27 16.78 2.26
N ALA A 83 20.13 17.68 1.77
CA ALA A 83 20.61 17.63 0.40
C ALA A 83 21.49 16.40 0.11
N LYS A 84 22.01 15.74 1.15
CA LYS A 84 22.82 14.52 1.07
C LYS A 84 22.03 13.25 1.37
N VAL A 85 20.72 13.35 1.59
CA VAL A 85 19.87 12.20 1.94
C VAL A 85 19.43 11.44 0.70
N THR A 86 19.57 10.12 0.76
CA THR A 86 18.93 9.17 -0.16
C THR A 86 18.31 8.02 0.64
N THR A 87 17.60 7.12 -0.03
CA THR A 87 16.89 6.01 0.62
C THR A 87 17.13 4.70 -0.08
N GLU A 88 17.06 3.61 0.66
CA GLU A 88 17.04 2.26 0.10
C GLU A 88 16.01 1.37 0.83
N TYR A 89 15.59 0.32 0.14
CA TYR A 89 14.78 -0.74 0.73
C TYR A 89 15.68 -1.81 1.34
N PRO A 90 15.71 -2.01 2.67
CA PRO A 90 16.21 -3.26 3.23
C PRO A 90 15.34 -4.43 2.74
N THR A 91 15.89 -5.64 2.66
CA THR A 91 15.14 -6.81 2.19
C THR A 91 14.36 -7.48 3.33
N PRO A 92 13.17 -8.07 3.07
CA PRO A 92 12.42 -8.81 4.07
C PRO A 92 13.21 -9.99 4.66
N ALA A 93 14.07 -10.67 3.88
CA ALA A 93 14.89 -11.75 4.43
C ALA A 93 15.95 -11.21 5.42
N THR A 94 16.58 -10.09 5.11
CA THR A 94 17.50 -9.42 6.04
C THR A 94 16.76 -8.96 7.30
N ASN A 95 15.52 -8.48 7.16
CA ASN A 95 14.68 -8.13 8.31
C ASN A 95 14.42 -9.35 9.20
N LEU A 96 14.02 -10.47 8.61
CA LEU A 96 13.79 -11.72 9.34
C LEU A 96 15.05 -12.19 10.07
N ALA A 97 16.19 -12.21 9.38
CA ALA A 97 17.48 -12.62 9.95
C ALA A 97 17.96 -11.71 11.10
N ARG A 98 17.52 -10.45 11.13
CA ARG A 98 17.85 -9.47 12.17
C ARG A 98 16.70 -9.27 13.16
N ASN A 99 15.92 -10.31 13.43
CA ASN A 99 14.81 -10.29 14.42
C ASN A 99 13.82 -9.13 14.19
N ARG A 100 13.51 -8.86 12.92
CA ARG A 100 12.57 -7.83 12.46
C ARG A 100 12.94 -6.41 12.91
N VAL A 101 14.22 -6.05 12.87
CA VAL A 101 14.73 -4.73 13.29
C VAL A 101 14.02 -3.54 12.60
N TRP A 102 13.58 -3.70 11.35
CA TRP A 102 12.82 -2.66 10.62
C TRP A 102 11.31 -2.77 10.79
N GLN A 103 10.84 -3.60 11.72
CA GLN A 103 9.42 -3.81 12.03
C GLN A 103 8.64 -4.30 10.81
N SER A 104 7.45 -3.74 10.59
CA SER A 104 6.51 -4.19 9.55
C SER A 104 6.87 -3.68 8.15
N TYR A 105 6.86 -4.58 7.18
CA TYR A 105 7.00 -4.27 5.75
C TYR A 105 5.68 -3.99 5.04
N SER A 106 4.56 -4.02 5.77
CA SER A 106 3.23 -3.80 5.21
C SER A 106 2.95 -2.30 5.03
N THR A 107 2.38 -1.87 3.92
CA THR A 107 1.92 -0.49 3.72
C THR A 107 0.44 -0.48 3.39
N GLY A 108 -0.38 -0.03 4.33
CA GLY A 108 -1.84 0.04 4.21
C GLY A 108 -2.48 0.62 5.46
N GLY A 109 -3.77 0.98 5.37
CA GLY A 109 -4.54 1.52 6.50
C GLY A 109 -3.99 2.81 7.10
N SER A 110 -3.31 3.64 6.31
CA SER A 110 -2.66 4.89 6.75
C SER A 110 -1.64 4.74 7.89
N ARG A 111 -1.09 3.53 8.07
CA ARG A 111 -0.13 3.21 9.12
C ARG A 111 1.32 3.60 8.81
N GLY A 112 1.64 3.90 7.55
CA GLY A 112 3.01 4.11 7.07
C GLY A 112 3.82 5.07 7.94
N ILE A 113 3.33 6.29 8.14
CA ILE A 113 3.94 7.26 9.07
C ILE A 113 3.53 6.96 10.52
N ARG A 114 2.23 6.78 10.77
CA ARG A 114 1.65 6.71 12.12
C ARG A 114 2.21 5.60 13.02
N GLU A 115 2.59 4.46 12.46
CA GLU A 115 3.20 3.39 13.24
C GLU A 115 4.73 3.38 13.17
N SER A 116 5.31 4.19 12.29
CA SER A 116 6.74 4.13 12.01
C SER A 116 7.52 5.31 12.56
N HIS A 117 6.86 6.45 12.79
CA HIS A 117 7.52 7.69 13.16
C HIS A 117 8.41 7.54 14.40
N GLU A 118 8.00 6.79 15.42
CA GLU A 118 8.76 6.71 16.66
C GLU A 118 10.05 5.91 16.49
N TYR A 119 9.98 4.69 15.95
CA TYR A 119 11.18 3.84 15.86
C TYR A 119 12.19 4.37 14.83
N VAL A 120 11.74 5.01 13.73
CA VAL A 120 12.69 5.61 12.78
C VAL A 120 13.39 6.82 13.39
N ARG A 121 12.68 7.63 14.19
CA ARG A 121 13.27 8.74 14.93
C ARG A 121 14.31 8.27 15.95
N LYS A 122 14.02 7.20 16.69
CA LYS A 122 15.00 6.55 17.56
C LYS A 122 16.23 6.10 16.75
N GLY A 123 16.02 5.51 15.58
CA GLY A 123 17.07 5.19 14.61
C GLY A 123 18.00 6.36 14.28
N GLY A 124 17.43 7.52 13.92
CA GLY A 124 18.19 8.73 13.63
C GLY A 124 18.93 9.29 14.85
N ALA A 125 18.28 9.35 16.01
CA ALA A 125 18.88 9.84 17.24
C ALA A 125 20.03 8.94 17.72
N MET A 126 19.87 7.61 17.68
CA MET A 126 20.95 6.67 18.00
C MET A 126 22.17 6.88 17.10
N ALA A 127 21.95 7.02 15.78
CA ALA A 127 23.03 7.27 14.84
C ALA A 127 23.75 8.60 15.13
N ARG A 128 23.02 9.66 15.49
CA ARG A 128 23.61 10.95 15.91
C ARG A 128 24.54 10.77 17.11
N GLU A 129 24.09 10.09 18.17
CA GLU A 129 24.90 9.87 19.38
C GLU A 129 26.15 9.04 19.07
N MET A 130 26.04 8.01 18.24
CA MET A 130 27.19 7.19 17.82
C MET A 130 28.22 7.99 17.02
N LEU A 131 27.77 8.84 16.10
CA LEU A 131 28.63 9.73 15.31
C LEU A 131 29.34 10.77 16.20
N ILE A 132 28.59 11.40 17.13
CA ILE A 132 29.16 12.33 18.12
C ILE A 132 30.19 11.64 19.00
N GLN A 133 29.88 10.44 19.50
CA GLN A 133 30.79 9.66 20.34
C GLN A 133 32.08 9.31 19.58
N ALA A 134 31.98 8.92 18.31
CA ALA A 134 33.14 8.62 17.48
C ALA A 134 34.06 9.85 17.31
N ALA A 135 33.50 11.02 17.02
CA ALA A 135 34.26 12.26 16.94
C ALA A 135 34.88 12.67 18.29
N ALA A 136 34.13 12.53 19.38
CA ALA A 136 34.59 12.83 20.73
C ALA A 136 35.77 11.92 21.15
N ASN A 137 35.70 10.63 20.81
CA ASN A 137 36.79 9.66 21.03
C ASN A 137 38.06 10.05 20.27
N GLU A 138 37.94 10.43 18.99
CA GLU A 138 39.08 10.90 18.18
C GLU A 138 39.73 12.15 18.81
N TRP A 139 38.89 13.05 19.32
CA TRP A 139 39.32 14.32 19.89
C TRP A 139 39.73 14.26 21.37
N LYS A 140 39.50 13.13 22.03
CA LYS A 140 39.70 12.89 23.47
C LYS A 140 38.96 13.92 24.34
N VAL A 141 37.70 14.18 24.04
CA VAL A 141 36.81 15.12 24.76
C VAL A 141 35.51 14.44 25.17
N ALA A 142 34.71 15.06 26.04
CA ALA A 142 33.40 14.51 26.36
C ALA A 142 32.41 14.67 25.18
N PRO A 143 31.56 13.67 24.89
CA PRO A 143 30.52 13.77 23.85
C PRO A 143 29.59 14.98 24.03
N ALA A 144 29.28 15.33 25.29
CA ALA A 144 28.43 16.47 25.63
C ALA A 144 29.03 17.84 25.21
N GLU A 145 30.34 17.91 24.95
CA GLU A 145 30.99 19.11 24.43
C GLU A 145 30.86 19.23 22.90
N CYS A 146 30.37 18.20 22.21
CA CYS A 146 30.22 18.14 20.77
C CYS A 146 28.76 18.36 20.35
N LYS A 147 28.55 19.04 19.21
CA LYS A 147 27.23 19.31 18.62
C LYS A 147 27.20 18.89 17.16
N ALA A 148 26.13 18.20 16.75
CA ALA A 148 25.87 17.86 15.35
C ALA A 148 24.87 18.84 14.73
N ALA A 149 25.16 19.31 13.52
CA ALA A 149 24.26 20.06 12.66
C ALA A 149 24.69 19.94 11.20
N ASN A 150 23.74 19.72 10.29
CA ASN A 150 23.97 19.64 8.84
C ASN A 150 25.12 18.68 8.46
N SER A 151 25.13 17.48 9.05
CA SER A 151 26.16 16.45 8.83
C SER A 151 27.58 16.84 9.29
N VAL A 152 27.72 17.88 10.11
CA VAL A 152 28.98 18.33 10.70
C VAL A 152 28.91 18.24 12.22
N ILE A 153 29.95 17.67 12.82
CA ILE A 153 30.14 17.64 14.28
C ILE A 153 31.14 18.72 14.64
N THR A 154 30.81 19.56 15.62
CA THR A 154 31.68 20.63 16.13
C THR A 154 31.94 20.44 17.61
N HIS A 155 33.21 20.46 18.03
CA HIS A 155 33.59 20.55 19.43
C HIS A 155 33.44 22.00 19.90
N SER A 156 32.51 22.25 20.82
CA SER A 156 32.07 23.60 21.20
C SER A 156 33.21 24.45 21.79
N ALA A 157 34.05 23.87 22.64
CA ALA A 157 35.10 24.63 23.33
C ALA A 157 36.27 25.01 22.41
N SER A 158 36.66 24.13 21.48
CA SER A 158 37.84 24.35 20.60
C SER A 158 37.50 24.83 19.19
N GLY A 159 36.25 24.70 18.75
CA GLY A 159 35.84 24.96 17.37
C GLY A 159 36.26 23.90 16.33
N ARG A 160 36.96 22.82 16.72
CA ARG A 160 37.28 21.67 15.85
C ARG A 160 36.02 21.10 15.20
N LYS A 161 36.13 20.70 13.93
CA LYS A 161 35.02 20.14 13.14
C LYS A 161 35.43 18.86 12.42
N THR A 162 34.48 17.94 12.30
CA THR A 162 34.57 16.76 11.41
C THR A 162 33.22 16.54 10.74
N THR A 163 33.18 15.75 9.67
CA THR A 163 31.95 15.40 8.96
C THR A 163 31.51 13.99 9.31
N PHE A 164 30.23 13.67 9.12
CA PHE A 164 29.71 12.33 9.43
C PHE A 164 30.45 11.23 8.66
N GLY A 165 30.76 11.42 7.38
CA GLY A 165 31.46 10.44 6.55
C GLY A 165 32.87 10.12 7.03
N LYS A 166 33.56 11.07 7.67
CA LYS A 166 34.90 10.83 8.23
C LYS A 166 34.89 9.94 9.47
N VAL A 167 33.81 9.98 10.26
CA VAL A 167 33.71 9.23 11.52
C VAL A 167 32.77 8.03 11.45
N ALA A 168 32.08 7.81 10.32
CA ALA A 168 31.13 6.71 10.13
C ALA A 168 31.73 5.33 10.43
N SER A 169 32.97 5.07 9.99
CA SER A 169 33.71 3.82 10.29
C SER A 169 33.92 3.56 11.76
N ALA A 170 34.27 4.61 12.50
CA ALA A 170 34.49 4.51 13.92
C ALA A 170 33.14 4.36 14.64
N ALA A 171 32.11 5.09 14.19
CA ALA A 171 30.77 5.03 14.76
C ALA A 171 30.12 3.65 14.61
N SER A 172 30.27 2.98 13.46
CA SER A 172 29.68 1.64 13.20
C SER A 172 30.21 0.54 14.12
N LYS A 173 31.36 0.76 14.77
CA LYS A 173 31.98 -0.15 15.74
C LYS A 173 31.53 0.10 17.18
N LEU A 174 30.79 1.18 17.42
CA LEU A 174 30.25 1.48 18.74
C LEU A 174 28.97 0.70 18.98
N GLN A 175 28.72 0.37 20.24
CA GLN A 175 27.43 -0.17 20.64
C GLN A 175 26.38 0.95 20.57
N ALA A 176 25.26 0.69 19.89
CA ALA A 176 24.15 1.63 19.85
C ALA A 176 23.59 1.85 21.27
N PRO A 177 23.29 3.11 21.66
CA PRO A 177 22.71 3.39 22.97
C PRO A 177 21.32 2.74 23.10
N ALA A 178 21.02 2.20 24.28
CA ALA A 178 19.77 1.50 24.54
C ALA A 178 18.55 2.44 24.60
N ASP A 179 18.76 3.69 24.99
CA ASP A 179 17.74 4.73 25.04
C ASP A 179 18.26 6.05 24.47
N VAL A 180 17.37 6.80 23.82
CA VAL A 180 17.67 8.09 23.20
C VAL A 180 16.49 9.04 23.35
N LYS A 181 16.81 10.29 23.72
CA LYS A 181 15.81 11.35 23.77
C LYS A 181 15.49 11.82 22.34
N LEU A 182 14.22 11.73 21.98
CA LEU A 182 13.71 12.32 20.74
C LEU A 182 13.44 13.82 20.90
N LYS A 183 13.55 14.56 19.80
CA LYS A 183 13.15 15.98 19.77
C LYS A 183 11.65 16.15 20.09
N ASP A 184 11.26 17.31 20.60
CA ASP A 184 9.84 17.67 20.63
C ASP A 184 9.40 18.09 19.21
N PRO A 185 8.21 17.72 18.72
CA PRO A 185 7.71 18.22 17.43
C PRO A 185 7.77 19.74 17.25
N LYS A 186 7.66 20.53 18.32
CA LYS A 186 7.80 21.99 18.25
C LYS A 186 9.23 22.45 17.91
N ASP A 187 10.22 21.60 18.17
CA ASP A 187 11.64 21.86 17.95
C ASP A 187 12.13 21.31 16.59
N TRP A 188 11.24 20.71 15.81
CA TRP A 188 11.58 20.21 14.47
C TRP A 188 11.99 21.35 13.54
N LYS A 189 13.10 21.16 12.83
CA LYS A 189 13.64 22.14 11.87
C LYS A 189 13.20 21.82 10.45
N ILE A 190 13.28 20.55 10.07
CA ILE A 190 12.96 20.05 8.75
C ILE A 190 11.67 19.24 8.76
N ALA A 191 11.37 18.44 9.79
CA ALA A 191 10.09 17.76 9.90
C ALA A 191 8.95 18.78 10.11
N GLY A 192 7.81 18.57 9.45
CA GLY A 192 6.72 19.55 9.38
C GLY A 192 6.91 20.63 8.31
N LYS A 193 7.91 20.52 7.43
CA LYS A 193 8.15 21.43 6.30
C LYS A 193 7.90 20.75 4.94
N PRO A 194 7.48 21.51 3.90
CA PRO A 194 7.24 21.04 2.53
C PRO A 194 8.55 20.70 1.81
N LEU A 195 9.21 19.61 2.20
CA LEU A 195 10.45 19.20 1.53
C LEU A 195 10.13 18.47 0.23
N LYS A 196 10.86 18.82 -0.83
CA LYS A 196 10.77 18.12 -2.12
C LYS A 196 11.01 16.63 -1.89
N ARG A 197 10.16 15.80 -2.51
CA ARG A 197 10.25 14.36 -2.35
C ARG A 197 11.50 13.79 -3.02
N LEU A 198 12.09 12.81 -2.35
CA LEU A 198 13.32 12.14 -2.78
C LEU A 198 13.13 11.32 -4.06
N ASP A 199 11.90 10.94 -4.37
CA ASP A 199 11.54 10.03 -5.47
C ASP A 199 10.93 10.75 -6.68
N THR A 200 10.80 12.07 -6.68
CA THR A 200 10.11 12.81 -7.77
C THR A 200 10.96 12.90 -9.04
N ALA A 201 12.24 13.24 -8.93
CA ALA A 201 13.05 13.57 -10.10
C ALA A 201 13.17 12.41 -11.10
N GLU A 202 13.40 11.19 -10.61
CA GLU A 202 13.52 10.00 -11.46
C GLU A 202 12.20 9.56 -12.08
N LYS A 203 11.06 9.87 -11.43
CA LYS A 203 9.72 9.63 -11.99
C LYS A 203 9.40 10.57 -13.14
N LEU A 204 9.84 11.83 -13.07
CA LEU A 204 9.53 12.84 -14.07
C LEU A 204 10.32 12.67 -15.39
N ASN A 205 11.49 12.01 -15.35
CA ASN A 205 12.35 11.82 -16.52
C ASN A 205 12.42 10.36 -17.01
N GLY A 206 11.58 9.47 -16.47
CA GLY A 206 11.52 8.06 -16.85
C GLY A 206 12.71 7.22 -16.41
N LYS A 207 13.58 7.70 -15.52
CA LYS A 207 14.71 6.92 -14.96
C LYS A 207 14.29 5.93 -13.88
N GLN A 208 13.16 6.19 -13.22
CA GLN A 208 12.64 5.31 -12.19
C GLN A 208 12.33 3.93 -12.77
N ILE A 209 12.97 2.89 -12.24
CA ILE A 209 12.68 1.50 -12.58
C ILE A 209 11.48 1.02 -11.75
N TYR A 210 10.43 0.56 -12.43
CA TYR A 210 9.33 -0.21 -11.86
C TYR A 210 9.51 -1.71 -12.13
N GLY A 211 8.66 -2.57 -11.57
CA GLY A 211 8.80 -4.03 -11.72
C GLY A 211 8.74 -4.48 -13.18
N THR A 212 7.92 -3.81 -14.00
CA THR A 212 7.81 -4.07 -15.44
C THR A 212 9.07 -3.66 -16.21
N ASP A 213 9.79 -2.63 -15.77
CA ASP A 213 11.01 -2.13 -16.44
C ASP A 213 12.24 -2.97 -16.14
N LEU A 214 12.21 -3.74 -15.04
CA LEU A 214 13.34 -4.55 -14.59
C LEU A 214 13.84 -5.46 -15.72
N LYS A 215 15.16 -5.44 -15.94
CA LYS A 215 15.87 -6.30 -16.87
C LYS A 215 17.01 -6.98 -16.13
N LEU A 216 17.07 -8.30 -16.23
CA LEU A 216 18.18 -9.10 -15.74
C LEU A 216 18.85 -9.84 -16.92
N PRO A 217 20.15 -10.15 -16.83
CA PRO A 217 20.83 -10.94 -17.86
C PRO A 217 20.14 -12.29 -18.09
N ARG A 218 19.91 -12.63 -19.37
CA ARG A 218 19.26 -13.90 -19.80
C ARG A 218 17.82 -14.08 -19.30
N MET A 219 17.15 -13.00 -18.90
CA MET A 219 15.78 -13.02 -18.41
C MET A 219 14.78 -13.42 -19.50
N LEU A 220 13.87 -14.34 -19.16
CA LEU A 220 12.70 -14.69 -19.95
C LEU A 220 11.47 -13.90 -19.49
N ASN A 221 10.45 -13.84 -20.33
CA ASN A 221 9.21 -13.13 -20.03
C ASN A 221 8.02 -14.08 -20.17
N ALA A 222 7.07 -13.99 -19.25
CA ALA A 222 5.86 -14.80 -19.22
C ALA A 222 4.62 -13.92 -19.33
N ALA A 223 3.67 -14.36 -20.16
CA ALA A 223 2.29 -13.91 -20.17
C ALA A 223 1.42 -15.05 -19.64
N ILE A 224 0.38 -14.74 -18.88
CA ILE A 224 -0.50 -15.72 -18.22
C ILE A 224 -1.96 -15.49 -18.61
N LYS A 225 -2.73 -16.58 -18.61
CA LYS A 225 -4.18 -16.58 -18.70
C LYS A 225 -4.75 -17.56 -17.66
N ASP A 226 -5.60 -17.06 -16.79
CA ASP A 226 -6.32 -17.81 -15.77
C ASP A 226 -7.75 -18.13 -16.24
N CYS A 227 -8.38 -19.11 -15.59
CA CYS A 227 -9.74 -19.52 -15.89
C CYS A 227 -10.70 -18.33 -15.69
N PRO A 228 -11.56 -17.98 -16.67
CA PRO A 228 -12.37 -16.77 -16.62
C PRO A 228 -13.45 -16.77 -15.52
N VAL A 229 -13.66 -17.90 -14.82
CA VAL A 229 -14.60 -18.05 -13.72
C VAL A 229 -13.85 -18.36 -12.44
N PHE A 230 -14.01 -17.53 -11.40
CA PHE A 230 -13.38 -17.81 -10.11
C PHE A 230 -13.82 -19.16 -9.54
N GLY A 231 -12.84 -19.98 -9.16
CA GLY A 231 -13.06 -21.36 -8.71
C GLY A 231 -13.13 -22.40 -9.83
N GLY A 232 -13.04 -21.98 -11.10
CA GLY A 232 -12.82 -22.86 -12.23
C GLY A 232 -11.37 -23.34 -12.33
N LYS A 233 -11.11 -24.24 -13.28
CA LYS A 233 -9.83 -24.94 -13.47
C LYS A 233 -9.39 -24.94 -14.93
N LEU A 234 -8.09 -25.08 -15.13
CA LEU A 234 -7.51 -25.42 -16.42
C LEU A 234 -7.72 -26.92 -16.66
N ALA A 235 -8.59 -27.30 -17.59
CA ALA A 235 -8.76 -28.71 -17.94
C ALA A 235 -7.56 -29.18 -18.79
N SER A 236 -7.36 -28.54 -19.95
CA SER A 236 -6.27 -28.89 -20.87
C SER A 236 -5.91 -27.71 -21.79
N PHE A 237 -4.80 -27.84 -22.51
CA PHE A 237 -4.39 -26.94 -23.59
C PHE A 237 -3.63 -27.73 -24.67
N ASP A 238 -3.61 -27.23 -25.90
CA ASP A 238 -2.83 -27.80 -27.02
C ASP A 238 -1.73 -26.81 -27.47
N ASP A 239 -0.48 -27.08 -27.10
CA ASP A 239 0.63 -26.18 -27.41
C ASP A 239 1.37 -26.50 -28.72
N ALA A 240 0.91 -27.47 -29.51
CA ALA A 240 1.63 -27.96 -30.68
C ALA A 240 1.94 -26.84 -31.69
N LYS A 241 0.99 -25.92 -31.91
CA LYS A 241 1.15 -24.79 -32.83
C LYS A 241 2.03 -23.67 -32.28
N ILE A 242 2.04 -23.47 -30.96
CA ILE A 242 2.71 -22.31 -30.37
C ILE A 242 4.16 -22.60 -29.97
N LYS A 243 4.51 -23.87 -29.72
CA LYS A 243 5.87 -24.31 -29.41
C LYS A 243 6.90 -23.97 -30.49
N ILE A 244 6.45 -23.88 -31.75
CA ILE A 244 7.31 -23.54 -32.90
C ILE A 244 7.36 -22.04 -33.19
N MET A 245 6.59 -21.22 -32.47
CA MET A 245 6.59 -19.78 -32.69
C MET A 245 7.91 -19.14 -32.24
N PRO A 246 8.41 -18.10 -32.94
CA PRO A 246 9.68 -17.46 -32.62
C PRO A 246 9.77 -16.99 -31.17
N GLY A 247 10.84 -17.40 -30.49
CA GLY A 247 11.17 -16.97 -29.13
C GLY A 247 10.44 -17.71 -28.01
N VAL A 248 9.44 -18.55 -28.30
CA VAL A 248 8.75 -19.36 -27.30
C VAL A 248 9.73 -20.38 -26.69
N LYS A 249 9.75 -20.46 -25.36
CA LYS A 249 10.60 -21.37 -24.58
C LYS A 249 9.83 -22.46 -23.85
N GLY A 250 8.54 -22.23 -23.58
CA GLY A 250 7.68 -23.24 -22.97
C GLY A 250 6.29 -22.72 -22.66
N VAL A 251 5.40 -23.68 -22.41
CA VAL A 251 4.03 -23.46 -21.92
C VAL A 251 3.92 -24.16 -20.59
N VAL A 252 3.46 -23.44 -19.57
CA VAL A 252 3.51 -23.87 -18.18
C VAL A 252 2.11 -23.83 -17.60
N ARG A 253 1.65 -24.94 -17.03
CA ARG A 253 0.49 -24.95 -16.13
C ARG A 253 0.87 -24.28 -14.82
N VAL A 254 0.08 -23.32 -14.37
CA VAL A 254 0.33 -22.51 -13.17
C VAL A 254 -0.85 -22.70 -12.22
N GLY A 255 -0.60 -23.25 -11.03
CA GLY A 255 -1.64 -23.76 -10.14
C GLY A 255 -2.63 -24.72 -10.84
N GLU A 256 -3.88 -24.72 -10.36
CA GLU A 256 -4.97 -25.52 -10.95
C GLU A 256 -5.71 -24.81 -12.09
N SER A 257 -5.65 -23.48 -12.14
CA SER A 257 -6.57 -22.66 -12.92
C SER A 257 -5.93 -21.89 -14.07
N ALA A 258 -4.61 -21.81 -14.18
CA ALA A 258 -3.95 -20.94 -15.15
C ALA A 258 -2.93 -21.65 -16.04
N VAL A 259 -2.66 -21.04 -17.19
CA VAL A 259 -1.58 -21.40 -18.11
C VAL A 259 -0.78 -20.16 -18.48
N ALA A 260 0.55 -20.30 -18.54
CA ALA A 260 1.47 -19.25 -18.95
C ALA A 260 2.30 -19.68 -20.17
N VAL A 261 2.59 -18.75 -21.06
CA VAL A 261 3.58 -18.93 -22.12
C VAL A 261 4.81 -18.12 -21.78
N VAL A 262 5.98 -18.75 -21.87
CA VAL A 262 7.29 -18.13 -21.59
C VAL A 262 8.07 -17.97 -22.89
N ALA A 263 8.63 -16.79 -23.12
CA ALA A 263 9.38 -16.45 -24.34
C ALA A 263 10.56 -15.50 -24.06
N ASP A 264 11.35 -15.19 -25.10
CA ASP A 264 12.48 -14.25 -25.03
C ASP A 264 12.01 -12.82 -24.68
N ASN A 265 10.84 -12.40 -25.14
CA ASN A 265 10.21 -11.14 -24.74
C ASN A 265 8.70 -11.29 -24.50
N TRP A 266 8.10 -10.33 -23.79
CA TRP A 266 6.70 -10.43 -23.38
C TRP A 266 5.72 -10.41 -24.57
N TRP A 267 6.02 -9.64 -25.63
CA TRP A 267 5.17 -9.59 -26.82
C TRP A 267 5.05 -10.97 -27.50
N GLN A 268 6.17 -11.69 -27.63
CA GLN A 268 6.17 -13.07 -28.13
C GLN A 268 5.38 -14.01 -27.24
N ALA A 269 5.56 -13.91 -25.91
CA ALA A 269 4.81 -14.71 -24.94
C ALA A 269 3.30 -14.48 -25.06
N LYS A 270 2.87 -13.21 -25.09
CA LYS A 270 1.45 -12.85 -25.19
C LYS A 270 0.84 -13.25 -26.53
N THR A 271 1.55 -13.01 -27.64
CA THR A 271 1.10 -13.40 -28.98
C THR A 271 0.89 -14.92 -29.09
N ALA A 272 1.82 -15.70 -28.53
CA ALA A 272 1.69 -17.15 -28.49
C ALA A 272 0.57 -17.61 -27.53
N LEU A 273 0.42 -16.97 -26.37
CA LEU A 273 -0.67 -17.25 -25.43
C LEU A 273 -2.05 -16.99 -26.04
N ASP A 274 -2.21 -15.93 -26.83
CA ASP A 274 -3.47 -15.62 -27.52
C ASP A 274 -3.83 -16.64 -28.59
N ALA A 275 -2.83 -17.31 -29.17
CA ALA A 275 -3.01 -18.38 -30.15
C ALA A 275 -3.19 -19.77 -29.50
N LEU A 276 -3.00 -19.91 -28.19
CA LEU A 276 -3.08 -21.19 -27.48
C LEU A 276 -4.55 -21.64 -27.35
N PRO A 277 -4.94 -22.79 -27.93
CA PRO A 277 -6.22 -23.42 -27.63
C PRO A 277 -6.24 -23.92 -26.18
N ILE A 278 -7.15 -23.39 -25.38
CA ILE A 278 -7.30 -23.72 -23.96
C ILE A 278 -8.72 -24.22 -23.70
N VAL A 279 -8.84 -25.30 -22.92
CA VAL A 279 -10.11 -25.84 -22.44
C VAL A 279 -10.20 -25.58 -20.93
N TRP A 280 -11.25 -24.85 -20.54
CA TRP A 280 -11.55 -24.54 -19.15
C TRP A 280 -12.63 -25.47 -18.61
N ASP A 281 -12.48 -25.88 -17.36
CA ASP A 281 -13.60 -26.34 -16.54
C ASP A 281 -14.06 -25.14 -15.69
N ASN A 282 -15.17 -24.52 -16.08
CA ASN A 282 -15.66 -23.30 -15.40
C ASN A 282 -16.25 -23.58 -14.00
N GLY A 283 -16.39 -24.84 -13.61
CA GLY A 283 -16.84 -25.23 -12.27
C GLY A 283 -18.27 -24.80 -11.93
N PRO A 284 -18.65 -24.87 -10.63
CA PRO A 284 -20.02 -24.64 -10.18
C PRO A 284 -20.48 -23.19 -10.29
N ASN A 285 -19.55 -22.23 -10.43
CA ASN A 285 -19.87 -20.81 -10.49
C ASN A 285 -20.19 -20.30 -11.91
N ALA A 286 -20.14 -21.18 -12.93
CA ALA A 286 -20.30 -20.81 -14.33
C ALA A 286 -21.65 -20.12 -14.66
N SER A 287 -22.68 -20.34 -13.85
CA SER A 287 -24.02 -19.78 -14.02
C SER A 287 -24.30 -18.55 -13.13
N VAL A 288 -23.35 -18.14 -12.29
CA VAL A 288 -23.54 -16.96 -11.42
C VAL A 288 -23.58 -15.69 -12.26
N SER A 289 -24.56 -14.83 -11.98
CA SER A 289 -24.78 -13.58 -12.69
C SER A 289 -24.90 -12.38 -11.75
N ASN A 290 -24.86 -11.17 -12.29
CA ASN A 290 -25.15 -9.96 -11.53
C ASN A 290 -26.54 -10.02 -10.87
N ALA A 291 -27.54 -10.60 -11.54
CA ALA A 291 -28.89 -10.74 -11.01
C ALA A 291 -28.94 -11.68 -9.80
N SER A 292 -28.27 -12.84 -9.87
CA SER A 292 -28.25 -13.78 -8.74
C SER A 292 -27.47 -13.22 -7.54
N ILE A 293 -26.39 -12.46 -7.78
CA ILE A 293 -25.66 -11.76 -6.71
C ILE A 293 -26.55 -10.67 -6.09
N ALA A 294 -27.24 -9.86 -6.89
CA ALA A 294 -28.12 -8.81 -6.39
C ALA A 294 -29.24 -9.37 -5.49
N GLU A 295 -29.83 -10.50 -5.86
CA GLU A 295 -30.86 -11.15 -5.04
C GLU A 295 -30.30 -11.69 -3.72
N PHE A 296 -29.15 -12.36 -3.77
CA PHE A 296 -28.45 -12.85 -2.57
C PHE A 296 -28.14 -11.72 -1.58
N LEU A 297 -27.78 -10.53 -2.08
CA LEU A 297 -27.57 -9.34 -1.26
C LEU A 297 -28.90 -8.84 -0.66
N LYS A 298 -29.98 -8.75 -1.44
CA LYS A 298 -31.30 -8.29 -0.96
C LYS A 298 -31.84 -9.15 0.19
N GLU A 299 -31.68 -10.47 0.11
CA GLU A 299 -32.05 -11.39 1.19
C GLU A 299 -31.40 -11.03 2.53
N GLY A 300 -30.20 -10.44 2.52
CA GLY A 300 -29.51 -10.02 3.76
C GLY A 300 -30.16 -8.81 4.45
N LEU A 301 -30.96 -8.01 3.74
CA LEU A 301 -31.63 -6.84 4.34
C LEU A 301 -32.68 -7.24 5.38
N THR A 302 -33.27 -8.42 5.25
CA THR A 302 -34.29 -8.96 6.18
C THR A 302 -33.81 -10.17 6.97
N ALA A 303 -32.55 -10.59 6.80
CA ALA A 303 -31.99 -11.74 7.50
C ALA A 303 -32.01 -11.57 9.03
N GLU A 304 -32.32 -12.66 9.73
CA GLU A 304 -32.30 -12.72 11.19
C GLU A 304 -30.87 -12.87 11.74
N LYS A 305 -30.06 -13.73 11.10
CA LYS A 305 -28.66 -13.94 11.48
C LYS A 305 -27.79 -12.80 10.98
N VAL A 306 -27.34 -11.97 11.90
CA VAL A 306 -26.48 -10.81 11.62
C VAL A 306 -25.36 -10.68 12.66
N SER A 307 -24.30 -9.99 12.27
CA SER A 307 -23.25 -9.54 13.17
C SER A 307 -23.50 -8.08 13.57
N VAL A 308 -23.38 -7.74 14.85
CA VAL A 308 -23.57 -6.36 15.34
C VAL A 308 -22.20 -5.69 15.49
N GLY A 309 -22.04 -4.52 14.87
CA GLY A 309 -20.82 -3.72 14.94
C GLY A 309 -20.91 -2.53 15.90
N ASN A 310 -22.11 -2.02 16.14
CA ASN A 310 -22.37 -0.91 17.06
C ASN A 310 -23.83 -0.92 17.52
N THR A 311 -24.08 -0.59 18.78
CA THR A 311 -25.42 -0.48 19.35
C THR A 311 -25.47 0.59 20.45
N VAL A 312 -26.55 1.37 20.47
CA VAL A 312 -26.89 2.36 21.51
C VAL A 312 -28.39 2.30 21.71
N GLY A 313 -28.86 2.12 22.95
CA GLY A 313 -30.31 2.07 23.23
C GLY A 313 -31.06 0.99 22.43
N ASP A 314 -32.33 1.26 22.11
CA ASP A 314 -33.17 0.38 21.28
C ASP A 314 -33.64 1.13 20.03
N ALA A 315 -32.83 1.05 18.97
CA ALA A 315 -33.12 1.72 17.70
C ALA A 315 -34.41 1.22 17.07
N LYS A 316 -34.72 -0.09 17.18
CA LYS A 316 -35.89 -0.68 16.54
C LYS A 316 -37.17 -0.17 17.20
N ALA A 317 -37.23 -0.15 18.54
CA ALA A 317 -38.37 0.39 19.26
C ALA A 317 -38.54 1.90 19.01
N ALA A 318 -37.44 2.67 19.03
CA ALA A 318 -37.48 4.11 18.81
C ALA A 318 -37.95 4.48 17.39
N ILE A 319 -37.49 3.75 16.36
CA ILE A 319 -37.97 3.92 14.98
C ILE A 319 -39.44 3.54 14.87
N ALA A 320 -39.87 2.44 15.51
CA ALA A 320 -41.26 2.00 15.45
C ALA A 320 -42.24 3.01 16.07
N ALA A 321 -41.83 3.68 17.15
CA ALA A 321 -42.63 4.67 17.87
C ALA A 321 -42.61 6.08 17.22
N ALA A 322 -41.69 6.35 16.29
CA ALA A 322 -41.55 7.67 15.70
C ALA A 322 -42.75 8.06 14.82
N PRO A 323 -43.22 9.32 14.90
CA PRO A 323 -44.33 9.81 14.07
C PRO A 323 -43.98 9.85 12.57
N LYS A 324 -42.69 10.04 12.24
CA LYS A 324 -42.19 9.99 10.86
C LYS A 324 -41.05 8.98 10.75
N LYS A 325 -41.09 8.15 9.70
CA LYS A 325 -40.11 7.10 9.42
C LYS A 325 -39.59 7.27 8.00
N ILE A 326 -38.29 7.25 7.83
CA ILE A 326 -37.63 7.35 6.52
C ILE A 326 -36.76 6.12 6.34
N GLU A 327 -36.84 5.52 5.16
CA GLU A 327 -36.00 4.39 4.76
C GLU A 327 -35.40 4.63 3.38
N ALA A 328 -34.14 4.21 3.21
CA ALA A 328 -33.46 4.22 1.93
C ALA A 328 -32.57 2.97 1.77
N VAL A 329 -32.41 2.50 0.54
CA VAL A 329 -31.49 1.40 0.21
C VAL A 329 -30.44 1.89 -0.76
N TYR A 330 -29.18 1.75 -0.38
CA TYR A 330 -28.02 2.13 -1.18
C TYR A 330 -27.27 0.88 -1.65
N GLY A 331 -26.60 0.99 -2.79
CA GLY A 331 -25.74 -0.06 -3.33
C GLY A 331 -24.33 0.44 -3.59
N TYR A 332 -23.35 -0.44 -3.45
CA TYR A 332 -21.96 -0.19 -3.82
C TYR A 332 -21.44 -1.38 -4.64
N PRO A 333 -20.95 -1.16 -5.87
CA PRO A 333 -20.59 -2.25 -6.78
C PRO A 333 -19.20 -2.81 -6.44
N TYR A 334 -18.85 -3.93 -7.08
CA TYR A 334 -17.46 -4.33 -7.18
C TYR A 334 -16.62 -3.21 -7.80
N GLN A 335 -15.44 -2.95 -7.22
CA GLN A 335 -14.48 -2.02 -7.79
C GLN A 335 -13.12 -2.69 -7.95
N ASN A 336 -12.59 -2.65 -9.16
CA ASN A 336 -11.22 -3.06 -9.43
C ASN A 336 -10.26 -1.95 -8.97
N HIS A 337 -9.07 -2.33 -8.51
CA HIS A 337 -7.99 -1.39 -8.18
C HIS A 337 -7.45 -0.65 -9.39
N ALA A 338 -7.50 -1.28 -10.57
CA ALA A 338 -7.06 -0.75 -11.85
C ALA A 338 -5.71 -0.01 -11.73
N THR A 339 -4.71 -0.65 -11.12
CA THR A 339 -3.38 -0.07 -10.95
C THR A 339 -2.78 0.21 -12.32
N MET A 340 -2.16 1.39 -12.53
CA MET A 340 -1.58 1.74 -13.84
C MET A 340 -0.57 0.70 -14.31
N GLU A 341 0.23 0.15 -13.40
CA GLU A 341 1.06 -1.03 -13.64
C GLU A 341 0.28 -2.32 -13.29
N PRO A 342 -0.02 -3.20 -14.27
CA PRO A 342 -0.62 -4.51 -14.02
C PRO A 342 0.23 -5.39 -13.10
N MET A 343 -0.37 -6.44 -12.52
CA MET A 343 0.36 -7.38 -11.69
C MET A 343 1.58 -7.98 -12.42
N ASN A 344 2.73 -7.96 -11.72
CA ASN A 344 3.99 -8.45 -12.26
C ASN A 344 4.93 -8.84 -11.11
N ALA A 345 5.83 -9.77 -11.39
CA ALA A 345 6.97 -10.13 -10.55
C ALA A 345 8.05 -10.79 -11.42
N THR A 346 9.31 -10.67 -11.01
CA THR A 346 10.42 -11.42 -11.61
C THR A 346 10.97 -12.39 -10.58
N ALA A 347 11.08 -13.66 -10.93
CA ALA A 347 11.62 -14.69 -10.05
C ALA A 347 12.87 -15.34 -10.65
N LEU A 348 13.86 -15.62 -9.82
CA LEU A 348 15.02 -16.46 -10.14
C LEU A 348 15.02 -17.62 -9.15
N TRP A 349 14.83 -18.83 -9.67
CA TRP A 349 14.76 -20.03 -8.85
C TRP A 349 15.84 -21.04 -9.22
N THR A 350 16.36 -21.70 -8.20
CA THR A 350 17.20 -22.91 -8.26
C THR A 350 16.75 -23.85 -7.13
N GLU A 351 17.22 -25.09 -7.14
CA GLU A 351 16.89 -26.07 -6.09
C GLU A 351 17.28 -25.62 -4.67
N THR A 352 18.18 -24.65 -4.52
CA THR A 352 18.69 -24.19 -3.22
C THR A 352 18.43 -22.72 -2.93
N ARG A 353 17.83 -21.96 -3.86
CA ARG A 353 17.67 -20.49 -3.71
C ARG A 353 16.49 -19.98 -4.54
N CYS A 354 15.70 -19.07 -3.97
CA CYS A 354 14.68 -18.31 -4.70
C CYS A 354 14.76 -16.81 -4.42
N GLU A 355 14.87 -16.00 -5.47
CA GLU A 355 14.89 -14.54 -5.37
C GLU A 355 13.76 -13.95 -6.19
N VAL A 356 13.01 -13.01 -5.60
CA VAL A 356 11.90 -12.34 -6.27
C VAL A 356 12.07 -10.84 -6.22
N TRP A 357 11.97 -10.18 -7.37
CA TRP A 357 11.82 -8.74 -7.49
C TRP A 357 10.36 -8.42 -7.74
N CYS A 358 9.72 -7.67 -6.83
CA CYS A 358 8.29 -7.39 -6.95
C CYS A 358 7.87 -5.99 -6.48
N PRO A 359 6.95 -5.33 -7.22
CA PRO A 359 6.24 -4.15 -6.73
C PRO A 359 5.16 -4.58 -5.72
N THR A 360 5.48 -4.57 -4.43
CA THR A 360 4.57 -5.04 -3.37
C THR A 360 4.34 -4.01 -2.26
N GLN A 361 3.13 -4.02 -1.69
CA GLN A 361 2.82 -3.28 -0.46
C GLN A 361 3.28 -4.02 0.79
N ASN A 362 3.54 -5.32 0.72
CA ASN A 362 3.86 -6.14 1.88
C ASN A 362 4.98 -7.13 1.56
N GLY A 363 6.22 -6.73 1.86
CA GLY A 363 7.42 -7.51 1.58
C GLY A 363 7.52 -8.82 2.36
N GLU A 364 7.06 -8.85 3.63
CA GLU A 364 7.09 -10.07 4.45
C GLU A 364 6.11 -11.13 3.92
N ALA A 365 4.91 -10.72 3.50
CA ALA A 365 3.95 -11.63 2.87
C ALA A 365 4.43 -12.09 1.47
N ALA A 366 5.12 -11.22 0.72
CA ALA A 366 5.76 -11.62 -0.52
C ALA A 366 6.86 -12.67 -0.30
N LEU A 367 7.66 -12.54 0.78
CA LEU A 367 8.68 -13.52 1.14
C LEU A 367 8.06 -14.87 1.53
N ALA A 368 6.97 -14.85 2.30
CA ALA A 368 6.22 -16.05 2.64
C ALA A 368 5.68 -16.75 1.37
N SER A 369 5.05 -15.99 0.47
CA SER A 369 4.55 -16.53 -0.81
C SER A 369 5.66 -17.07 -1.71
N CYS A 370 6.82 -16.41 -1.74
CA CYS A 370 8.01 -16.86 -2.46
C CYS A 370 8.52 -18.21 -1.91
N SER A 371 8.69 -18.31 -0.58
CA SER A 371 9.12 -19.52 0.12
C SER A 371 8.17 -20.70 -0.11
N GLU A 372 6.87 -20.49 0.05
CA GLU A 372 5.84 -21.50 -0.18
C GLU A 372 5.87 -22.01 -1.63
N ALA A 373 5.83 -21.12 -2.62
CA ALA A 373 5.85 -21.48 -4.03
C ALA A 373 7.15 -22.18 -4.46
N ALA A 374 8.28 -21.73 -3.91
CA ALA A 374 9.59 -22.32 -4.17
C ALA A 374 9.71 -23.73 -3.58
N GLY A 375 8.99 -24.02 -2.49
CA GLY A 375 9.21 -25.23 -1.68
C GLY A 375 10.51 -25.15 -0.88
N LEU A 376 10.95 -23.94 -0.54
CA LEU A 376 12.21 -23.66 0.17
C LEU A 376 11.93 -22.93 1.48
N PRO A 377 12.75 -23.12 2.53
CA PRO A 377 12.61 -22.34 3.77
C PRO A 377 12.91 -20.85 3.49
N GLN A 378 12.31 -19.96 4.29
CA GLN A 378 12.48 -18.50 4.12
C GLN A 378 13.94 -18.02 4.18
N THR A 379 14.84 -18.77 4.83
CA THR A 379 16.28 -18.46 4.88
C THR A 379 16.98 -18.62 3.54
N GLU A 380 16.41 -19.41 2.62
CA GLU A 380 16.91 -19.61 1.25
C GLU A 380 16.16 -18.77 0.22
N CYS A 381 15.29 -17.86 0.68
CA CYS A 381 14.53 -16.96 -0.17
C CYS A 381 14.84 -15.50 0.14
N ASP A 382 14.76 -14.63 -0.87
CA ASP A 382 14.70 -13.19 -0.65
C ASP A 382 13.73 -12.49 -1.60
N VAL A 383 13.25 -11.32 -1.17
CA VAL A 383 12.38 -10.43 -1.92
C VAL A 383 12.98 -9.04 -1.99
N TYR A 384 13.18 -8.55 -3.21
CA TYR A 384 13.60 -7.19 -3.49
C TYR A 384 12.38 -6.37 -3.86
N LYS A 385 11.99 -5.46 -2.97
CA LYS A 385 10.92 -4.51 -3.25
C LYS A 385 11.38 -3.53 -4.32
N ILE A 386 10.55 -3.34 -5.33
CA ILE A 386 10.72 -2.30 -6.35
C ILE A 386 9.56 -1.31 -6.24
N ASN A 387 9.77 -0.07 -6.68
CA ASN A 387 8.71 0.92 -6.79
C ASN A 387 7.54 0.37 -7.63
N LEU A 388 6.32 0.72 -7.24
CA LEU A 388 5.10 0.14 -7.78
C LEU A 388 4.23 1.21 -8.48
N GLY A 389 3.71 0.87 -9.65
CA GLY A 389 2.85 1.75 -10.46
C GLY A 389 1.39 1.74 -10.02
N GLY A 390 1.16 1.97 -8.73
CA GLY A 390 -0.15 1.86 -8.07
C GLY A 390 -0.34 0.53 -7.33
N GLY A 391 -1.03 0.59 -6.20
CA GLY A 391 -1.33 -0.58 -5.37
C GLY A 391 -2.78 -0.58 -4.93
N PHE A 392 -3.25 0.52 -4.34
CA PHE A 392 -4.63 0.70 -3.85
C PHE A 392 -5.16 -0.42 -2.95
N GLY A 393 -4.29 -1.31 -2.45
CA GLY A 393 -4.62 -2.51 -1.68
C GLY A 393 -4.47 -3.84 -2.45
N ARG A 394 -4.47 -3.85 -3.79
CA ARG A 394 -4.28 -5.04 -4.64
C ARG A 394 -2.99 -5.80 -4.32
N ARG A 395 -1.91 -5.04 -4.12
CA ARG A 395 -0.55 -5.55 -3.89
C ARG A 395 -0.24 -5.80 -2.40
N GLY A 396 -1.26 -5.75 -1.53
CA GLY A 396 -1.10 -5.83 -0.08
C GLY A 396 -1.51 -7.17 0.53
N ALA A 397 -2.71 -7.66 0.20
CA ALA A 397 -3.27 -8.87 0.80
C ALA A 397 -3.14 -10.11 -0.08
N PHE A 398 -3.08 -9.93 -1.40
CA PHE A 398 -2.93 -11.01 -2.37
C PHE A 398 -1.54 -10.94 -3.01
N HIS A 399 -0.84 -12.07 -3.01
CA HIS A 399 0.49 -12.26 -3.60
C HIS A 399 0.51 -13.41 -4.61
N ASP A 400 -0.66 -13.68 -5.20
CA ASP A 400 -0.88 -14.61 -6.30
C ASP A 400 0.13 -14.44 -7.44
N TYR A 401 0.41 -13.19 -7.84
CA TYR A 401 1.40 -12.90 -8.88
C TYR A 401 2.85 -13.25 -8.50
N VAL A 402 3.20 -13.24 -7.21
CA VAL A 402 4.52 -13.71 -6.72
C VAL A 402 4.58 -15.23 -6.81
N ARG A 403 3.56 -15.92 -6.29
CA ARG A 403 3.46 -17.38 -6.37
C ARG A 403 3.51 -17.87 -7.82
N GLN A 404 2.71 -17.28 -8.70
CA GLN A 404 2.70 -17.60 -10.13
C GLN A 404 4.08 -17.40 -10.78
N ALA A 405 4.76 -16.28 -10.52
CA ALA A 405 6.10 -16.03 -11.07
C ALA A 405 7.13 -17.08 -10.62
N VAL A 406 7.09 -17.49 -9.35
CA VAL A 406 7.97 -18.53 -8.82
C VAL A 406 7.63 -19.91 -9.41
N GLU A 407 6.35 -20.28 -9.49
CA GLU A 407 5.89 -21.53 -10.11
C GLU A 407 6.36 -21.65 -11.58
N ILE A 408 6.30 -20.54 -12.33
CA ILE A 408 6.82 -20.49 -13.70
C ILE A 408 8.35 -20.60 -13.71
N ALA A 409 9.06 -19.86 -12.84
CA ALA A 409 10.52 -19.87 -12.79
C ALA A 409 11.10 -21.25 -12.43
N LYS A 410 10.38 -22.08 -11.67
CA LYS A 410 10.76 -23.47 -11.38
C LYS A 410 10.91 -24.34 -12.63
N GLN A 411 10.22 -24.00 -13.72
CA GLN A 411 10.37 -24.69 -15.01
C GLN A 411 11.62 -24.25 -15.79
N PHE A 412 12.30 -23.19 -15.33
CA PHE A 412 13.50 -22.65 -15.97
C PHE A 412 14.61 -22.38 -14.93
N PRO A 413 15.14 -23.41 -14.23
CA PRO A 413 16.09 -23.21 -13.15
C PRO A 413 17.33 -22.41 -13.59
N GLY A 414 17.75 -21.46 -12.75
CA GLY A 414 18.90 -20.59 -13.01
C GLY A 414 18.68 -19.49 -14.05
N LYS A 415 17.45 -19.33 -14.57
CA LYS A 415 17.06 -18.23 -15.46
C LYS A 415 16.04 -17.33 -14.76
N PRO A 416 16.24 -16.00 -14.74
CA PRO A 416 15.20 -15.10 -14.29
C PRO A 416 13.98 -15.17 -15.21
N VAL A 417 12.77 -15.25 -14.65
CA VAL A 417 11.52 -15.21 -15.42
C VAL A 417 10.65 -14.07 -14.88
N LYS A 418 10.34 -13.10 -15.76
CA LYS A 418 9.45 -11.98 -15.46
C LYS A 418 8.03 -12.28 -15.93
N LEU A 419 7.10 -12.44 -14.99
CA LEU A 419 5.67 -12.51 -15.26
C LEU A 419 5.09 -11.10 -15.34
N ILE A 420 4.34 -10.81 -16.40
CA ILE A 420 3.51 -9.60 -16.50
C ILE A 420 2.11 -10.03 -16.95
N TRP A 421 1.10 -9.65 -16.18
CA TRP A 421 -0.31 -9.78 -16.56
C TRP A 421 -0.66 -8.74 -17.63
N SER A 422 -1.53 -9.09 -18.58
CA SER A 422 -2.11 -8.06 -19.46
C SER A 422 -3.13 -7.21 -18.68
N ARG A 423 -3.56 -6.08 -19.26
CA ARG A 423 -4.61 -5.27 -18.63
C ARG A 423 -5.92 -6.04 -18.51
N GLU A 424 -6.28 -6.81 -19.54
CA GLU A 424 -7.49 -7.63 -19.57
C GLU A 424 -7.46 -8.68 -18.45
N GLU A 425 -6.31 -9.32 -18.26
CA GLU A 425 -6.09 -10.31 -17.20
C GLU A 425 -6.21 -9.67 -15.81
N ASP A 426 -5.59 -8.50 -15.60
CA ASP A 426 -5.67 -7.72 -14.36
C ASP A 426 -7.08 -7.22 -14.05
N MET A 427 -7.85 -6.88 -15.08
CA MET A 427 -9.24 -6.44 -14.94
C MET A 427 -10.18 -7.61 -14.60
N LEU A 428 -9.92 -8.81 -15.14
CA LEU A 428 -10.76 -10.00 -14.93
C LEU A 428 -10.47 -10.70 -13.60
N HIS A 429 -9.20 -10.77 -13.19
CA HIS A 429 -8.72 -11.51 -12.01
C HIS A 429 -8.31 -10.60 -10.86
N GLY A 430 -9.03 -9.49 -10.70
CA GLY A 430 -8.87 -8.59 -9.56
C GLY A 430 -9.27 -9.24 -8.23
N ALA A 431 -8.81 -8.65 -7.13
CA ALA A 431 -9.34 -8.91 -5.79
C ALA A 431 -10.28 -7.75 -5.39
N TYR A 432 -11.45 -7.70 -6.01
CA TYR A 432 -12.31 -6.52 -6.05
C TYR A 432 -12.68 -5.98 -4.66
N HIS A 433 -12.87 -4.67 -4.56
CA HIS A 433 -13.61 -4.12 -3.41
C HIS A 433 -15.00 -4.79 -3.33
N PRO A 434 -15.46 -5.19 -2.14
CA PRO A 434 -16.68 -5.98 -1.99
C PRO A 434 -17.93 -5.29 -2.54
N VAL A 435 -18.83 -6.10 -3.12
CA VAL A 435 -20.20 -5.66 -3.40
C VAL A 435 -21.02 -5.63 -2.12
N THR A 436 -21.75 -4.54 -1.90
CA THR A 436 -22.62 -4.38 -0.73
C THR A 436 -23.88 -3.61 -1.07
N ILE A 437 -24.96 -3.88 -0.34
CA ILE A 437 -26.11 -2.99 -0.23
C ILE A 437 -26.33 -2.64 1.24
N CYS A 438 -26.93 -1.48 1.50
CA CYS A 438 -27.22 -1.03 2.86
C CYS A 438 -28.62 -0.45 2.93
N LYS A 439 -29.43 -0.96 3.86
CA LYS A 439 -30.71 -0.34 4.23
C LYS A 439 -30.49 0.57 5.43
N MET A 440 -30.86 1.83 5.28
CA MET A 440 -30.87 2.84 6.33
C MET A 440 -32.31 3.11 6.73
N SER A 441 -32.61 3.07 8.04
CA SER A 441 -33.94 3.37 8.58
C SER A 441 -33.81 4.36 9.74
N ALA A 442 -34.56 5.45 9.73
CA ALA A 442 -34.60 6.41 10.83
C ALA A 442 -36.02 6.75 11.26
N GLY A 443 -36.18 6.96 12.56
CA GLY A 443 -37.35 7.59 13.17
C GLY A 443 -37.06 9.06 13.46
N LEU A 444 -38.02 9.93 13.16
CA LEU A 444 -37.96 11.37 13.39
C LEU A 444 -39.13 11.79 14.29
N ASP A 445 -38.87 12.64 15.28
CA ASP A 445 -39.91 13.26 16.09
C ASP A 445 -40.58 14.45 15.38
N GLU A 446 -41.53 15.11 16.05
CA GLU A 446 -42.27 16.27 15.51
C GLU A 446 -41.37 17.49 15.23
N LYS A 447 -40.18 17.56 15.86
CA LYS A 447 -39.19 18.63 15.64
C LYS A 447 -38.24 18.30 14.49
N GLY A 448 -38.34 17.09 13.93
CA GLY A 448 -37.45 16.58 12.91
C GLY A 448 -36.14 16.01 13.46
N ASP A 449 -36.08 15.71 14.77
CA ASP A 449 -34.91 15.12 15.40
C ASP A 449 -34.91 13.60 15.30
N ILE A 450 -33.73 13.02 15.06
CA ILE A 450 -33.58 11.57 14.95
C ILE A 450 -33.79 10.91 16.33
N THR A 451 -34.81 10.08 16.44
CA THR A 451 -35.10 9.28 17.65
C THR A 451 -34.39 7.93 17.62
N GLY A 452 -34.12 7.38 16.43
CA GLY A 452 -33.38 6.14 16.26
C GLY A 452 -32.87 5.96 14.83
N LEU A 453 -31.73 5.29 14.68
CA LEU A 453 -31.11 4.96 13.39
C LEU A 453 -30.74 3.46 13.35
N HIS A 454 -31.14 2.77 12.28
CA HIS A 454 -30.69 1.41 11.97
C HIS A 454 -29.95 1.41 10.62
N VAL A 455 -28.72 0.90 10.65
CA VAL A 455 -27.83 0.67 9.50
C VAL A 455 -27.68 -0.84 9.31
N ARG A 456 -28.35 -1.40 8.29
CA ARG A 456 -28.27 -2.82 7.91
C ARG A 456 -27.42 -2.97 6.65
N ILE A 457 -26.20 -3.46 6.80
CA ILE A 457 -25.32 -3.80 5.67
C ILE A 457 -25.61 -5.24 5.25
N SER A 458 -25.68 -5.50 3.95
CA SER A 458 -25.68 -6.85 3.38
C SER A 458 -24.60 -6.93 2.31
N GLY A 459 -23.66 -7.85 2.46
CA GLY A 459 -22.56 -8.01 1.51
C GLY A 459 -21.35 -8.74 2.04
N GLN A 460 -20.27 -8.68 1.27
CA GLN A 460 -19.07 -9.49 1.52
C GLN A 460 -18.31 -9.08 2.77
N SER A 461 -17.74 -10.07 3.45
CA SER A 461 -16.64 -9.87 4.40
C SER A 461 -15.32 -9.90 3.65
N ILE A 462 -14.50 -8.85 3.83
CA ILE A 462 -13.14 -8.83 3.30
C ILE A 462 -12.26 -9.78 4.13
N LEU A 463 -12.34 -9.73 5.46
CA LEU A 463 -11.47 -10.54 6.33
C LEU A 463 -11.70 -12.04 6.17
N ALA A 464 -12.93 -12.48 5.91
CA ALA A 464 -13.22 -13.88 5.63
C ALA A 464 -12.36 -14.44 4.47
N ALA A 465 -12.05 -13.62 3.47
CA ALA A 465 -11.20 -14.01 2.35
C ALA A 465 -9.71 -13.77 2.62
N VAL A 466 -9.34 -12.59 3.15
CA VAL A 466 -7.93 -12.15 3.14
C VAL A 466 -7.15 -12.45 4.41
N ALA A 467 -7.85 -12.56 5.55
CA ALA A 467 -7.22 -12.78 6.85
C ALA A 467 -8.26 -13.25 7.88
N PRO A 468 -8.82 -14.46 7.74
CA PRO A 468 -9.88 -14.96 8.61
C PRO A 468 -9.47 -15.01 10.08
N GLN A 469 -8.18 -15.21 10.36
CA GLN A 469 -7.57 -15.17 11.69
C GLN A 469 -7.67 -13.80 12.39
N ARG A 470 -8.04 -12.73 11.67
CA ARG A 470 -8.25 -11.38 12.22
C ARG A 470 -9.71 -11.08 12.55
N MET A 471 -10.63 -12.01 12.30
CA MET A 471 -12.03 -11.83 12.68
C MET A 471 -12.20 -12.03 14.19
N THR A 472 -13.07 -11.23 14.80
CA THR A 472 -13.35 -11.30 16.25
C THR A 472 -14.63 -12.08 16.45
N ASN A 473 -14.57 -13.26 17.06
CA ASN A 473 -15.74 -14.14 17.27
C ASN A 473 -16.53 -14.41 15.98
N GLY A 474 -15.82 -14.61 14.86
CA GLY A 474 -16.41 -14.82 13.55
C GLY A 474 -16.98 -13.56 12.88
N VAL A 475 -16.77 -12.38 13.46
CA VAL A 475 -17.22 -11.09 12.93
C VAL A 475 -16.06 -10.34 12.27
N ASP A 476 -16.30 -9.87 11.05
CA ASP A 476 -15.42 -8.95 10.35
C ASP A 476 -15.66 -7.51 10.83
N MET A 477 -14.91 -7.07 11.82
CA MET A 477 -15.01 -5.70 12.34
C MET A 477 -14.55 -4.64 11.32
N VAL A 478 -13.85 -5.02 10.25
CA VAL A 478 -13.46 -4.09 9.19
C VAL A 478 -14.66 -3.68 8.35
N THR A 479 -15.74 -4.48 8.27
CA THR A 479 -17.00 -4.09 7.61
C THR A 479 -17.60 -2.82 8.22
N PHE A 480 -17.41 -2.59 9.52
CA PHE A 480 -18.01 -1.48 10.25
C PHE A 480 -17.12 -0.22 10.34
N GLN A 481 -16.09 -0.10 9.51
CA GLN A 481 -15.29 1.13 9.48
C GLN A 481 -16.18 2.37 9.25
N THR A 482 -15.91 3.45 10.00
CA THR A 482 -16.71 4.69 10.12
C THR A 482 -18.03 4.53 10.87
N LEU A 483 -18.33 3.34 11.41
CA LEU A 483 -19.60 3.03 12.09
C LEU A 483 -19.39 2.38 13.47
N VAL A 484 -18.15 2.00 13.84
CA VAL A 484 -17.84 1.42 15.16
C VAL A 484 -18.01 2.45 16.29
N PRO A 485 -18.20 2.03 17.55
CA PRO A 485 -18.46 2.96 18.66
C PRO A 485 -17.26 3.84 19.03
N SER A 486 -16.02 3.39 18.81
CA SER A 486 -14.82 4.10 19.23
C SER A 486 -13.60 3.78 18.35
N GLY A 487 -12.51 4.52 18.57
CA GLY A 487 -11.25 4.34 17.87
C GLY A 487 -11.17 5.06 16.54
N GLU A 488 -10.23 4.64 15.70
CA GLU A 488 -9.80 5.34 14.48
C GLU A 488 -10.82 5.34 13.33
N HIS A 489 -11.90 4.59 13.51
CA HIS A 489 -12.99 4.43 12.57
C HIS A 489 -14.35 4.67 13.24
N ALA A 490 -14.36 5.41 14.35
CA ALA A 490 -15.58 5.69 15.10
C ALA A 490 -16.65 6.40 14.27
N ILE A 491 -17.91 6.09 14.55
CA ILE A 491 -19.05 6.84 14.02
C ILE A 491 -18.95 8.30 14.44
N SER A 492 -19.15 9.20 13.47
CA SER A 492 -18.89 10.63 13.65
C SER A 492 -20.11 11.43 14.12
N TYR A 493 -21.27 10.79 14.28
CA TYR A 493 -22.50 11.39 14.78
C TYR A 493 -22.93 10.77 16.10
N THR A 494 -23.66 11.52 16.91
CA THR A 494 -24.33 10.98 18.10
C THR A 494 -25.82 10.79 17.81
N PHE A 495 -26.29 9.55 18.00
CA PHE A 495 -27.71 9.20 17.93
C PHE A 495 -28.20 8.72 19.30
N PRO A 496 -29.44 9.04 19.72
CA PRO A 496 -30.00 8.57 20.98
C PRO A 496 -30.23 7.05 20.98
N ASN A 497 -30.60 6.49 19.83
CA ASN A 497 -30.68 5.05 19.62
C ASN A 497 -30.03 4.68 18.27
N LEU A 498 -29.15 3.69 18.25
CA LEU A 498 -28.39 3.26 17.09
C LEU A 498 -28.31 1.73 17.05
N LEU A 499 -28.49 1.16 15.87
CA LEU A 499 -28.12 -0.22 15.57
C LEU A 499 -27.33 -0.24 14.26
N VAL A 500 -26.14 -0.85 14.27
CA VAL A 500 -25.36 -1.12 13.06
C VAL A 500 -25.08 -2.61 13.01
N ASP A 501 -25.65 -3.29 12.00
CA ASP A 501 -25.51 -4.72 11.82
C ASP A 501 -25.19 -5.11 10.37
N HIS A 502 -24.64 -6.31 10.21
CA HIS A 502 -24.17 -6.85 8.93
C HIS A 502 -24.70 -8.26 8.72
N ALA A 503 -25.43 -8.46 7.63
CA ALA A 503 -25.72 -9.76 7.07
C ALA A 503 -24.60 -10.15 6.10
N VAL A 504 -23.76 -11.10 6.50
CA VAL A 504 -22.65 -11.57 5.66
C VAL A 504 -23.21 -12.31 4.43
N ARG A 505 -22.77 -11.89 3.24
CA ARG A 505 -23.11 -12.45 1.94
C ARG A 505 -21.85 -12.54 1.08
N ASN A 506 -21.25 -13.73 1.05
CA ASN A 506 -20.00 -13.97 0.33
C ASN A 506 -20.24 -14.77 -0.98
N PRO A 507 -20.49 -14.10 -2.13
CA PRO A 507 -20.38 -14.75 -3.43
C PRO A 507 -18.94 -15.18 -3.72
N HIS A 508 -18.78 -16.01 -4.75
CA HIS A 508 -17.51 -16.64 -5.15
C HIS A 508 -16.40 -15.67 -5.63
N VAL A 509 -16.74 -14.42 -5.96
CA VAL A 509 -15.77 -13.41 -6.43
C VAL A 509 -14.91 -12.95 -5.24
N PRO A 510 -13.57 -13.09 -5.26
CA PRO A 510 -12.72 -12.75 -4.12
C PRO A 510 -12.77 -11.26 -3.75
N PRO A 511 -13.14 -10.89 -2.51
CA PRO A 511 -13.06 -9.52 -2.05
C PRO A 511 -11.63 -9.17 -1.59
N GLY A 512 -11.23 -7.91 -1.76
CA GLY A 512 -9.95 -7.39 -1.34
C GLY A 512 -10.02 -5.97 -0.79
N PHE A 513 -8.97 -5.57 -0.09
CA PHE A 513 -8.83 -4.19 0.36
C PHE A 513 -8.66 -3.27 -0.85
N TRP A 514 -9.55 -2.31 -1.04
CA TRP A 514 -9.39 -1.19 -1.97
C TRP A 514 -9.21 0.11 -1.18
N ARG A 515 -8.63 1.17 -1.77
CA ARG A 515 -8.25 2.40 -1.03
C ARG A 515 -9.48 2.99 -0.32
N GLY A 516 -9.42 3.13 1.01
CA GLY A 516 -10.54 3.53 1.87
C GLY A 516 -11.23 2.35 2.57
N VAL A 517 -11.06 1.14 2.03
CA VAL A 517 -11.61 -0.12 2.52
C VAL A 517 -13.12 0.02 2.67
N ASN A 518 -13.72 -0.18 3.85
CA ASN A 518 -15.16 -0.08 4.01
C ASN A 518 -15.64 1.34 4.36
N ALA A 519 -14.71 2.27 4.61
CA ALA A 519 -15.05 3.67 4.82
C ALA A 519 -15.69 4.30 3.56
N ASN A 520 -15.40 3.79 2.36
CA ASN A 520 -15.94 4.34 1.12
C ASN A 520 -17.46 4.23 1.09
N GLN A 521 -17.98 3.00 1.07
CA GLN A 521 -19.41 2.79 0.97
C GLN A 521 -20.14 3.24 2.24
N ASN A 522 -19.56 3.01 3.43
CA ASN A 522 -20.23 3.39 4.68
C ASN A 522 -20.37 4.91 4.82
N THR A 523 -19.38 5.69 4.36
CA THR A 523 -19.50 7.15 4.34
C THR A 523 -20.56 7.60 3.33
N ILE A 524 -20.62 6.98 2.15
CA ILE A 524 -21.67 7.30 1.15
C ILE A 524 -23.05 7.01 1.73
N TYR A 525 -23.26 5.83 2.32
CA TYR A 525 -24.56 5.47 2.90
C TYR A 525 -24.98 6.43 4.00
N MET A 526 -24.06 6.74 4.92
CA MET A 526 -24.35 7.66 6.03
C MET A 526 -24.63 9.08 5.53
N GLU A 527 -23.75 9.65 4.71
CA GLU A 527 -23.85 11.06 4.34
C GLU A 527 -24.97 11.34 3.33
N CYS A 528 -25.28 10.40 2.42
CA CYS A 528 -26.47 10.53 1.58
C CYS A 528 -27.74 10.47 2.43
N PHE A 529 -27.82 9.55 3.39
CA PHE A 529 -29.00 9.44 4.24
C PHE A 529 -29.17 10.67 5.15
N MET A 530 -28.08 11.27 5.64
CA MET A 530 -28.17 12.54 6.38
C MET A 530 -28.77 13.68 5.53
N ASP A 531 -28.44 13.76 4.23
CA ASP A 531 -29.06 14.74 3.32
C ASP A 531 -30.54 14.46 3.08
N GLU A 532 -30.93 13.20 2.91
CA GLU A 532 -32.34 12.80 2.75
C GLU A 532 -33.16 13.12 4.00
N LEU A 533 -32.61 12.86 5.20
CA LEU A 533 -33.26 13.21 6.46
C LEU A 533 -33.43 14.72 6.61
N ALA A 534 -32.38 15.50 6.34
CA ALA A 534 -32.43 16.96 6.40
C ALA A 534 -33.51 17.52 5.44
N HIS A 535 -33.55 17.03 4.19
CA HIS A 535 -34.58 17.42 3.22
C HIS A 535 -35.98 17.02 3.67
N ALA A 536 -36.15 15.82 4.23
CA ALA A 536 -37.45 15.34 4.68
C ALA A 536 -38.05 16.22 5.79
N VAL A 537 -37.24 16.95 6.56
CA VAL A 537 -37.70 17.87 7.61
C VAL A 537 -37.51 19.35 7.25
N GLY A 538 -37.08 19.65 6.02
CA GLY A 538 -36.87 21.02 5.54
C GLY A 538 -35.75 21.78 6.26
N GLN A 539 -34.76 21.07 6.81
CA GLN A 539 -33.61 21.68 7.48
C GLN A 539 -32.42 21.83 6.53
N ASP A 540 -31.60 22.87 6.75
CA ASP A 540 -30.34 23.01 6.03
C ASP A 540 -29.39 21.83 6.36
N PRO A 541 -28.80 21.17 5.35
CA PRO A 541 -27.96 19.99 5.57
C PRO A 541 -26.70 20.22 6.42
N LEU A 542 -26.15 21.44 6.45
CA LEU A 542 -25.03 21.78 7.33
C LEU A 542 -25.51 21.87 8.78
N GLU A 543 -26.60 22.59 9.04
CA GLU A 543 -27.15 22.74 10.39
C GLU A 543 -27.62 21.41 10.98
N PHE A 544 -28.26 20.57 10.15
CA PHE A 544 -28.67 19.22 10.55
C PHE A 544 -27.48 18.40 11.07
N ARG A 545 -26.35 18.42 10.34
CA ARG A 545 -25.12 17.74 10.76
C ARG A 545 -24.47 18.39 11.97
N ARG A 546 -24.42 19.73 12.05
CA ARG A 546 -23.85 20.46 13.20
C ARG A 546 -24.48 20.02 14.52
N LYS A 547 -25.80 19.84 14.52
CA LYS A 547 -26.53 19.33 15.69
C LYS A 547 -26.07 17.94 16.11
N LEU A 548 -25.94 17.01 15.16
CA LEU A 548 -25.50 15.63 15.42
C LEU A 548 -24.00 15.53 15.78
N LEU A 549 -23.21 16.54 15.40
CA LEU A 549 -21.77 16.64 15.63
C LEU A 549 -21.38 17.39 16.91
N ALA A 550 -22.34 17.87 17.72
CA ALA A 550 -22.04 18.71 18.88
C ALA A 550 -21.06 18.07 19.88
N LYS A 551 -20.99 16.73 19.94
CA LYS A 551 -20.06 15.97 20.79
C LYS A 551 -18.75 15.55 20.09
N HIS A 552 -18.54 16.01 18.86
CA HIS A 552 -17.43 15.61 17.98
C HIS A 552 -16.67 16.85 17.48
N PRO A 553 -15.95 17.58 18.34
CA PRO A 553 -15.42 18.91 18.03
C PRO A 553 -14.43 18.92 16.85
N LYS A 554 -13.65 17.86 16.64
CA LYS A 554 -12.73 17.76 15.48
C LYS A 554 -13.47 17.60 14.16
N ASN A 555 -14.49 16.74 14.12
CA ASN A 555 -15.36 16.58 12.95
C ASN A 555 -16.12 17.88 12.65
N LEU A 556 -16.66 18.52 13.69
CA LEU A 556 -17.33 19.80 13.57
C LEU A 556 -16.37 20.88 13.04
N ALA A 557 -15.12 20.91 13.51
CA ALA A 557 -14.12 21.87 13.05
C ALA A 557 -13.80 21.72 11.55
N VAL A 558 -13.58 20.50 11.06
CA VAL A 558 -13.30 20.28 9.63
C VAL A 558 -14.53 20.56 8.77
N LEU A 559 -15.74 20.20 9.22
CA LEU A 559 -16.99 20.52 8.52
C LEU A 559 -17.20 22.04 8.42
N ASN A 560 -16.99 22.76 9.51
CA ASN A 560 -17.10 24.22 9.53
C ASN A 560 -16.06 24.89 8.62
N ALA A 561 -14.81 24.43 8.64
CA ALA A 561 -13.76 24.96 7.78
C ALA A 561 -14.08 24.78 6.29
N VAL A 562 -14.70 23.66 5.91
CA VAL A 562 -15.18 23.41 4.55
C VAL A 562 -16.37 24.30 4.21
N ALA A 563 -17.36 24.39 5.09
CA ALA A 563 -18.54 25.21 4.89
C ALA A 563 -18.16 26.68 4.66
N GLU A 564 -17.32 27.25 5.52
CA GLU A 564 -16.82 28.62 5.40
C GLU A 564 -16.10 28.85 4.05
N ARG A 565 -15.15 28.00 3.69
CA ARG A 565 -14.34 28.15 2.47
C ARG A 565 -15.13 27.89 1.19
N SER A 566 -16.17 27.07 1.25
CA SER A 566 -17.11 26.88 0.15
C SER A 566 -18.08 28.06 -0.01
N GLY A 567 -18.20 28.93 1.00
CA GLY A 567 -19.20 29.98 1.05
C GLY A 567 -20.60 29.44 1.32
N TRP A 568 -20.73 28.35 2.08
CA TRP A 568 -22.02 27.80 2.51
C TRP A 568 -22.86 28.91 3.19
N GLY A 569 -24.14 29.00 2.83
CA GLY A 569 -25.03 30.09 3.25
C GLY A 569 -25.07 31.30 2.30
N LYS A 570 -24.17 31.40 1.32
CA LYS A 570 -24.29 32.34 0.19
C LYS A 570 -24.91 31.63 -1.01
N PRO A 571 -25.76 32.29 -1.81
CA PRO A 571 -26.25 31.71 -3.06
C PRO A 571 -25.09 31.22 -3.93
N ALA A 572 -25.22 30.00 -4.46
CA ALA A 572 -24.32 29.51 -5.48
C ALA A 572 -24.58 30.22 -6.83
N ALA A 573 -23.65 30.12 -7.77
CA ALA A 573 -23.89 30.58 -9.13
C ALA A 573 -25.09 29.84 -9.74
N ALA A 574 -25.80 30.47 -10.68
CA ALA A 574 -26.95 29.85 -11.34
C ALA A 574 -26.54 28.50 -11.97
N GLY A 575 -27.31 27.45 -11.69
CA GLY A 575 -27.04 26.08 -12.15
C GLY A 575 -25.92 25.33 -11.39
N VAL A 576 -25.33 25.95 -10.37
CA VAL A 576 -24.34 25.32 -9.48
C VAL A 576 -24.99 25.00 -8.13
N HIS A 577 -24.71 23.81 -7.64
CA HIS A 577 -25.20 23.26 -6.38
C HIS A 577 -24.03 22.87 -5.48
N ARG A 578 -24.27 22.79 -4.17
CA ARG A 578 -23.28 22.36 -3.19
C ARG A 578 -23.77 21.14 -2.43
N GLY A 579 -22.89 20.17 -2.24
CA GLY A 579 -23.10 19.03 -1.35
C GLY A 579 -21.91 18.88 -0.42
N LEU A 580 -22.16 18.53 0.85
CA LEU A 580 -21.13 18.36 1.86
C LEU A 580 -21.16 16.95 2.44
N ALA A 581 -20.00 16.49 2.90
CA ALA A 581 -19.84 15.21 3.56
C ALA A 581 -18.70 15.28 4.58
N HIS A 582 -18.77 14.47 5.63
CA HIS A 582 -17.62 14.24 6.50
C HIS A 582 -17.47 12.78 6.93
N CYS A 583 -16.28 12.41 7.37
CA CYS A 583 -16.03 11.13 8.01
C CYS A 583 -14.80 11.15 8.93
N THR A 584 -14.79 10.24 9.90
CA THR A 584 -13.59 9.86 10.65
C THR A 584 -13.13 8.50 10.16
N ALA A 585 -11.93 8.43 9.60
CA ALA A 585 -11.34 7.17 9.18
C ALA A 585 -9.82 7.21 9.33
N PHE A 586 -9.25 6.08 9.74
CA PHE A 586 -7.81 5.92 9.93
C PHE A 586 -7.19 7.01 10.84
N GLY A 587 -7.94 7.42 11.87
CA GLY A 587 -7.51 8.39 12.88
C GLY A 587 -7.43 9.84 12.38
N SER A 588 -7.94 10.13 11.17
CA SER A 588 -8.07 11.48 10.65
C SER A 588 -9.54 11.87 10.54
N HIS A 589 -9.83 13.16 10.74
CA HIS A 589 -11.16 13.75 10.58
C HIS A 589 -11.16 14.53 9.28
N THR A 590 -12.05 14.20 8.35
CA THR A 590 -12.11 14.85 7.04
C THR A 590 -13.51 15.31 6.71
N ALA A 591 -13.62 16.49 6.11
CA ALA A 591 -14.83 16.95 5.46
C ALA A 591 -14.52 17.43 4.04
N ALA A 592 -15.53 17.38 3.17
CA ALA A 592 -15.44 17.95 1.83
C ALA A 592 -16.77 18.59 1.41
N CYS A 593 -16.70 19.63 0.58
CA CYS A 593 -17.83 20.23 -0.11
C CYS A 593 -17.52 20.25 -1.60
N ALA A 594 -18.42 19.68 -2.40
CA ALA A 594 -18.34 19.70 -3.85
C ALA A 594 -19.30 20.75 -4.40
N GLU A 595 -18.79 21.60 -5.29
CA GLU A 595 -19.63 22.42 -6.16
C GLU A 595 -19.84 21.70 -7.49
N VAL A 596 -21.09 21.48 -7.85
CA VAL A 596 -21.48 20.66 -8.99
C VAL A 596 -22.55 21.33 -9.84
N SER A 597 -22.57 21.02 -11.13
CA SER A 597 -23.73 21.27 -11.99
C SER A 597 -24.22 19.97 -12.59
N VAL A 598 -25.50 19.93 -12.95
CA VAL A 598 -26.10 18.84 -13.70
C VAL A 598 -26.73 19.41 -14.96
N THR A 599 -26.29 18.91 -16.13
CA THR A 599 -26.86 19.29 -17.43
C THR A 599 -27.12 18.02 -18.22
N ASP A 600 -28.36 17.81 -18.68
CA ASP A 600 -28.78 16.60 -19.39
C ASP A 600 -28.43 15.30 -18.63
N GLY A 601 -28.60 15.32 -17.31
CA GLY A 601 -28.27 14.19 -16.43
C GLY A 601 -26.76 13.96 -16.22
N LYS A 602 -25.88 14.79 -16.78
CA LYS A 602 -24.44 14.70 -16.61
C LYS A 602 -23.97 15.59 -15.46
N LEU A 603 -23.38 14.97 -14.45
CA LEU A 603 -22.74 15.65 -13.33
C LEU A 603 -21.38 16.23 -13.76
N LYS A 604 -21.14 17.50 -13.47
CA LYS A 604 -19.82 18.13 -13.57
C LYS A 604 -19.40 18.65 -12.19
N VAL A 605 -18.26 18.19 -11.70
CA VAL A 605 -17.63 18.73 -10.48
C VAL A 605 -16.79 19.94 -10.88
N HIS A 606 -17.13 21.12 -10.37
CA HIS A 606 -16.39 22.36 -10.61
C HIS A 606 -15.20 22.50 -9.68
N ARG A 607 -15.41 22.25 -8.39
CA ARG A 607 -14.36 22.24 -7.38
C ARG A 607 -14.76 21.39 -6.18
N ILE A 608 -13.74 20.89 -5.47
CA ILE A 608 -13.89 20.25 -4.17
C ILE A 608 -13.07 21.06 -3.17
N ILE A 609 -13.70 21.49 -2.09
CA ILE A 609 -13.04 22.09 -0.93
C ILE A 609 -12.96 20.99 0.13
N ALA A 610 -11.76 20.62 0.56
CA ALA A 610 -11.55 19.62 1.59
C ALA A 610 -10.79 20.20 2.79
N ALA A 611 -11.11 19.71 3.99
CA ALA A 611 -10.34 19.96 5.20
C ALA A 611 -10.09 18.64 5.91
N THR A 612 -8.86 18.44 6.38
CA THR A 612 -8.44 17.23 7.10
C THR A 612 -7.67 17.64 8.35
N ASP A 613 -8.08 17.11 9.50
CA ASP A 613 -7.26 17.05 10.70
C ASP A 613 -6.59 15.66 10.75
N CYS A 614 -5.28 15.63 10.51
CA CYS A 614 -4.44 14.44 10.57
C CYS A 614 -3.48 14.44 11.77
N GLY A 615 -3.67 15.36 12.73
CA GLY A 615 -2.65 15.65 13.74
C GLY A 615 -1.41 16.32 13.12
N TYR A 616 -0.22 15.80 13.41
CA TYR A 616 1.03 16.37 12.90
C TYR A 616 1.31 15.92 11.46
N ALA A 617 1.36 16.88 10.54
CA ALA A 617 1.85 16.63 9.19
C ALA A 617 3.38 16.59 9.17
N VAL A 618 3.97 15.50 8.66
CA VAL A 618 5.43 15.34 8.58
C VAL A 618 6.02 16.07 7.37
N ASN A 619 5.39 15.92 6.21
CA ASN A 619 5.74 16.64 4.99
C ASN A 619 4.46 17.27 4.43
N PRO A 620 4.06 18.46 4.90
CA PRO A 620 2.90 19.15 4.37
C PRO A 620 3.23 19.72 2.99
N GLN A 621 2.55 19.25 1.94
CA GLN A 621 2.66 19.61 0.50
C GLN A 621 3.65 18.78 -0.33
#